data_AF-A0AAU7Z263-F1
#
_entry.id   AF-A0AAU7Z263-F1
#
_cell.length_a   1.000
_cell.length_b   1.000
_cell.length_c   1.000
_cell.angle_alpha   90.00
_cell.angle_beta   90.00
_cell.angle_gamma   90.00
#
_symmetry.space_group_name_H-M   'P 1'
#
loop_
_entity.id
_entity.type
_entity.pdbx_description
1 polymer ?
#
loop_
_entity_poly.entity_id
_entity_poly.type
_entity_poly.pdbx_seq_one_letter_code
_entity_poly.pdbx_strand_id
1 'polypeptide(L)'
;MKKVVTTILQFLLFLILFGAFSLFPPFHIEHVLGSSASGTRIFIADGLLLALAVYLFIVLIEFLMKRLRAMAPLTTIAFVFAAIVGFLMKFGFLTRTSF
;
A
#
# COMPACT_ATOMS: atom_id res chain seq x y z
N MET A 1 -16.96 -14.43 12.86
CA MET A 1 -17.43 -13.18 12.23
C MET A 1 -16.57 -11.97 12.59
N LYS A 2 -16.30 -11.65 13.87
CA LYS A 2 -15.50 -10.47 14.26
C LYS A 2 -14.14 -10.37 13.54
N LYS A 3 -13.38 -11.46 13.49
CA LYS A 3 -12.07 -11.50 12.82
C LYS A 3 -12.14 -11.17 11.32
N VAL A 4 -13.13 -11.73 10.61
CA VAL A 4 -13.32 -11.50 9.17
C VAL A 4 -13.64 -10.03 8.90
N VAL A 5 -14.54 -9.44 9.68
CA VAL A 5 -14.86 -8.00 9.57
C VAL A 5 -13.62 -7.15 9.82
N THR A 6 -12.83 -7.47 10.84
CA THR A 6 -11.56 -6.77 11.10
C THR A 6 -10.57 -6.91 9.95
N THR A 7 -10.43 -8.10 9.36
CA THR A 7 -9.55 -8.32 8.19
C THR A 7 -10.03 -7.52 6.98
N ILE A 8 -11.33 -7.47 6.72
CA ILE A 8 -11.91 -6.66 5.62
C ILE A 8 -11.64 -5.17 5.87
N LEU A 9 -11.84 -4.69 7.10
CA LEU A 9 -11.55 -3.30 7.45
C LEU A 9 -10.06 -2.97 7.32
N GLN A 10 -9.17 -3.87 7.74
CA GLN A 10 -7.71 -3.71 7.55
C GLN A 10 -7.35 -3.68 6.07
N PHE A 11 -7.95 -4.55 5.25
CA PHE A 11 -7.76 -4.53 3.80
C PHE A 11 -8.19 -3.19 3.20
N LEU A 12 -9.39 -2.70 3.54
CA LEU A 12 -9.89 -1.41 3.07
C LEU A 12 -9.00 -0.26 3.54
N LEU A 13 -8.54 -0.29 4.79
CA LEU A 13 -7.60 0.69 5.33
C LEU A 13 -6.30 0.74 4.50
N PHE A 14 -5.66 -0.41 4.28
CA PHE A 14 -4.43 -0.47 3.49
C PHE A 14 -4.65 -0.04 2.05
N LEU A 15 -5.78 -0.43 1.43
CA LEU A 15 -6.10 -0.06 0.06
C LEU A 15 -6.34 1.45 -0.08
N ILE A 16 -7.09 2.05 0.85
CA ILE A 16 -7.35 3.50 0.86
C ILE A 16 -6.05 4.27 1.09
N LEU A 17 -5.20 3.84 2.03
CA LEU A 17 -3.91 4.49 2.25
C LEU A 17 -3.03 4.39 1.00
N PHE A 18 -2.93 3.22 0.37
CA PHE A 18 -2.16 3.08 -0.85
C PHE A 18 -2.69 4.01 -1.95
N GLY A 19 -4.00 4.00 -2.21
CA GLY A 19 -4.59 4.86 -3.24
C GLY A 19 -4.43 6.35 -2.95
N ALA A 20 -4.82 6.81 -1.76
CA ALA A 20 -4.81 8.22 -1.38
C ALA A 20 -3.41 8.82 -1.45
N PHE A 21 -2.41 8.14 -0.92
CA PHE A 21 -1.04 8.64 -0.87
C PHE A 21 -0.26 8.36 -2.17
N SER A 22 -0.73 7.48 -3.06
CA SER A 22 -0.25 7.46 -4.44
C SER A 22 -0.80 8.60 -5.29
N LEU A 23 -2.02 9.08 -5.01
CA LEU A 23 -2.64 10.21 -5.71
C LEU A 23 -2.12 11.55 -5.20
N PHE A 24 -1.88 11.65 -3.89
CA PHE A 24 -1.40 12.84 -3.21
C PHE A 24 -0.13 12.51 -2.43
N PRO A 25 1.02 12.35 -3.11
CA PRO A 25 2.28 11.97 -2.46
C PRO A 25 2.85 13.12 -1.62
N PRO A 26 2.94 12.99 -0.28
CA PRO A 26 3.51 14.03 0.57
C PRO A 26 5.05 14.07 0.49
N PHE A 27 5.69 12.93 0.23
CA PHE A 27 7.15 12.78 0.24
C PHE A 27 7.77 12.80 -1.16
N HIS A 28 6.94 12.66 -2.20
CA HIS A 28 7.36 12.69 -3.61
C HIS A 28 8.47 11.68 -3.92
N ILE A 29 8.37 10.47 -3.34
CA ILE A 29 9.31 9.37 -3.58
C ILE A 29 8.96 8.75 -4.93
N GLU A 30 9.53 9.36 -5.98
CA GLU A 30 9.35 8.95 -7.37
C GLU A 30 10.51 8.06 -7.83
N HIS A 31 10.20 6.99 -8.56
CA HIS A 31 11.17 6.12 -9.21
C HIS A 31 10.87 6.02 -10.70
N VAL A 32 11.83 6.40 -11.54
CA VAL A 32 11.70 6.24 -12.99
C VAL A 32 11.83 4.77 -13.35
N LEU A 33 10.77 4.19 -13.93
CA LEU A 33 10.77 2.80 -14.37
C LEU A 33 11.30 2.66 -15.80
N GLY A 34 11.19 3.71 -16.60
CA GLY A 34 11.71 3.75 -17.96
C GLY A 34 11.41 5.09 -18.62
N SER A 35 12.33 5.51 -19.49
CA SER A 35 12.17 6.73 -20.30
C SER A 35 12.32 6.37 -21.77
N SER A 36 11.48 6.96 -22.61
CA SER A 36 11.42 6.73 -24.06
C SER A 36 11.05 8.03 -24.77
N ALA A 37 11.23 8.07 -26.10
CA ALA A 37 10.77 9.19 -26.92
C ALA A 37 9.25 9.45 -26.83
N SER A 38 8.46 8.44 -26.40
CA SER A 38 7.02 8.55 -26.17
C SER A 38 6.62 9.07 -24.78
N GLY A 39 7.57 9.18 -23.85
CA GLY A 39 7.32 9.62 -22.48
C GLY A 39 8.07 8.79 -21.43
N THR A 40 7.95 9.26 -20.19
CA THR A 40 8.62 8.71 -19.00
C THR A 40 7.58 8.05 -18.08
N ARG A 41 7.83 6.79 -17.73
CA ARG A 41 7.04 6.02 -16.76
C ARG A 41 7.66 6.17 -15.38
N ILE A 42 6.85 6.64 -14.43
CA ILE A 42 7.25 6.93 -13.06
C ILE A 42 6.39 6.10 -12.12
N PHE A 43 7.00 5.57 -11.07
CA PHE A 43 6.32 4.95 -9.96
C PHE A 43 6.46 5.80 -8.71
N ILE A 44 5.34 6.23 -8.13
CA ILE A 44 5.26 6.93 -6.85
C ILE A 44 5.11 5.88 -5.75
N ALA A 45 6.15 5.74 -4.93
CA ALA A 45 6.20 4.74 -3.87
C ALA A 45 5.49 5.16 -2.58
N ASP A 46 5.16 6.46 -2.40
CA ASP A 46 4.57 7.03 -1.17
C ASP A 46 3.41 6.21 -0.62
N GLY A 47 2.42 5.92 -1.47
CA GLY A 47 1.24 5.16 -1.04
C GLY A 47 1.56 3.77 -0.52
N LEU A 48 2.45 3.05 -1.20
CA LEU A 48 2.87 1.72 -0.79
C LEU A 48 3.69 1.77 0.49
N LEU A 49 4.62 2.73 0.60
CA LEU A 49 5.49 2.91 1.77
C LEU A 49 4.69 3.29 3.01
N LEU A 50 3.68 4.15 2.86
CA LEU A 50 2.84 4.56 3.98
C LEU A 50 1.90 3.43 4.43
N ALA A 51 1.34 2.67 3.49
CA ALA A 51 0.59 1.45 3.82
C ALA A 51 1.48 0.42 4.54
N LEU A 52 2.73 0.25 4.09
CA LEU A 52 3.72 -0.62 4.74
C LEU A 52 4.06 -0.15 6.16
N ALA A 53 4.26 1.16 6.36
CA ALA A 53 4.54 1.73 7.68
C ALA A 53 3.37 1.48 8.65
N VAL A 54 2.12 1.66 8.20
CA VAL A 54 0.93 1.35 9.01
C VAL A 54 0.82 -0.15 9.30
N TYR A 55 1.14 -1.01 8.33
CA TYR A 55 1.19 -2.46 8.55
C TYR A 55 2.20 -2.82 9.65
N LEU A 56 3.43 -2.30 9.58
CA LEU A 56 4.46 -2.54 10.58
C LEU A 56 4.03 -2.03 11.96
N PHE A 57 3.37 -0.87 12.02
CA PHE A 57 2.84 -0.32 13.27
C PHE A 57 1.75 -1.21 13.89
N ILE A 58 0.81 -1.73 13.09
CA ILE A 58 -0.22 -2.65 13.58
C ILE A 58 0.42 -3.95 14.07
N VAL A 59 1.34 -4.54 13.31
CA VAL A 59 2.05 -5.77 13.71
C VAL A 59 2.86 -5.55 14.99
N LEU A 60 3.47 -4.38 15.16
CA LEU A 60 4.17 -4.01 16.39
C LEU A 60 3.22 -3.94 17.59
N ILE A 61 2.04 -3.34 17.43
CA ILE A 61 1.01 -3.34 18.49
C ILE A 61 0.58 -4.77 18.81
N GLU A 62 0.37 -5.62 17.82
CA GLU A 62 0.01 -7.03 18.03
C GLU A 62 1.12 -7.84 18.72
N PHE A 63 2.38 -7.52 18.42
CA PHE A 63 3.55 -8.05 19.13
C PHE A 63 3.51 -7.65 20.61
N LEU A 64 3.35 -6.35 20.90
CA LEU A 64 3.30 -5.82 22.26
C LEU A 64 2.11 -6.38 23.07
N MET A 65 0.97 -6.61 22.40
CA MET A 65 -0.20 -7.24 23.00
C MET A 65 -0.08 -8.77 23.15
N LYS A 66 1.05 -9.38 22.75
CA LYS A 66 1.27 -10.84 22.74
C LYS A 66 0.23 -11.60 21.90
N ARG A 67 -0.31 -10.96 20.85
CA ARG A 67 -1.38 -11.49 19.97
C ARG A 67 -0.90 -11.88 18.57
N LEU A 68 0.39 -11.78 18.31
CA LEU A 68 1.08 -12.14 17.06
C LEU A 68 0.51 -13.38 16.36
N ARG A 69 0.46 -14.53 17.06
CA ARG A 69 0.05 -15.81 16.43
C ARG A 69 -1.39 -15.83 15.94
N ALA A 70 -2.26 -15.01 16.55
CA ALA A 70 -3.69 -15.04 16.27
C ALA A 70 -4.10 -14.02 15.21
N MET A 71 -3.48 -12.84 15.20
CA MET A 71 -3.93 -11.69 14.39
C MET A 71 -2.96 -11.33 13.25
N ALA A 72 -1.65 -11.44 13.47
CA ALA A 72 -0.66 -10.99 12.48
C ALA A 72 -0.76 -11.71 11.13
N PRO A 73 -1.07 -13.02 11.05
CA PRO A 73 -1.31 -13.67 9.76
C PRO A 73 -2.48 -13.05 8.99
N LEU A 74 -3.57 -12.71 9.68
CA LEU A 74 -4.75 -12.08 9.04
C LEU A 74 -4.45 -10.67 8.56
N THR A 75 -3.70 -9.89 9.36
CA THR A 75 -3.27 -8.54 8.97
C THR A 75 -2.29 -8.57 7.80
N THR A 76 -1.40 -9.57 7.77
CA THR A 76 -0.49 -9.80 6.64
C THR A 76 -1.27 -10.12 5.37
N ILE A 77 -2.25 -11.03 5.45
CA ILE A 77 -3.11 -11.37 4.31
C ILE A 77 -3.85 -10.13 3.81
N ALA A 78 -4.42 -9.32 4.71
CA ALA A 78 -5.11 -8.09 4.34
C ALA A 78 -4.19 -7.09 3.62
N PHE A 79 -2.96 -6.89 4.13
CA PHE A 79 -1.96 -6.03 3.51
C PHE A 79 -1.54 -6.54 2.13
N VAL A 80 -1.23 -7.82 2.00
CA VAL A 80 -0.81 -8.44 0.72
C VAL A 80 -1.93 -8.32 -0.32
N PHE A 81 -3.18 -8.61 0.07
CA PHE A 81 -4.31 -8.42 -0.83
C PHE A 81 -4.49 -6.96 -1.25
N ALA A 82 -4.35 -6.01 -0.32
CA ALA A 82 -4.43 -4.59 -0.64
C ALA A 82 -3.32 -4.14 -1.60
N ALA A 83 -2.10 -4.63 -1.43
CA ALA A 83 -0.99 -4.36 -2.34
C ALA A 83 -1.25 -4.92 -3.74
N ILE A 84 -1.68 -6.18 -3.85
CA ILE A 84 -2.04 -6.81 -5.14
C ILE A 84 -3.13 -6.00 -5.83
N VAL A 85 -4.23 -5.70 -5.13
CA VAL A 85 -5.35 -4.93 -5.69
C VAL A 85 -4.91 -3.52 -6.07
N GLY A 86 -4.11 -2.84 -5.25
CA GLY A 86 -3.60 -1.50 -5.55
C GLY A 86 -2.73 -1.47 -6.81
N PHE A 87 -1.86 -2.47 -7.01
CA PHE A 87 -1.09 -2.60 -8.24
C PHE A 87 -1.97 -2.90 -9.46
N LEU A 88 -2.99 -3.74 -9.32
CA LEU A 88 -3.97 -3.99 -10.39
C LEU A 88 -4.74 -2.71 -10.76
N MET A 89 -5.04 -1.86 -9.78
CA MET A 89 -5.64 -0.53 -9.99
C MET A 89 -4.65 0.53 -10.47
N LYS A 90 -3.38 0.15 -10.71
CA LYS A 90 -2.28 1.04 -11.14
C LYS A 90 -1.98 2.18 -10.17
N PHE A 91 -2.19 2.00 -8.87
CA PHE A 91 -1.78 2.99 -7.88
C PHE A 91 -0.28 3.24 -7.94
N GLY A 92 0.07 4.52 -7.98
CA GLY A 92 1.45 5.00 -8.05
C GLY A 92 2.04 5.03 -9.46
N PHE A 93 1.41 4.45 -10.47
CA PHE A 93 1.94 4.47 -11.83
C PHE A 93 1.50 5.73 -12.58
N LEU A 94 2.47 6.56 -12.97
CA LEU A 94 2.28 7.73 -13.81
C LEU A 94 3.03 7.59 -15.13
N THR A 95 2.45 8.11 -16.20
CA THR A 95 3.12 8.27 -17.50
C THR A 95 3.10 9.75 -17.86
N ARG A 96 4.28 10.38 -17.92
CA ARG A 96 4.45 11.76 -18.38
C ARG A 96 4.87 11.74 -19.84
N THR A 97 4.03 12.27 -20.74
CA THR A 97 4.35 12.43 -22.16
C THR A 97 5.28 13.62 -22.36
N SER A 98 6.32 13.46 -23.16
CA SER A 98 7.17 14.57 -23.62
C SER A 98 6.43 15.31 -24.74
N PHE A 99 5.92 16.51 -24.43
CA PHE A 99 5.52 17.52 -25.41
C PHE A 99 6.48 18.70 -25.30
#